data_AF-A0A1S1PKI6-F1
#
_entry.id   AF-A0A1S1PKI6-F1
#
_cell.length_a   1.000
_cell.length_b   1.000
_cell.length_c   1.000
_cell.angle_alpha   90.00
_cell.angle_beta   90.00
_cell.angle_gamma   90.00
#
_symmetry.space_group_name_H-M   'P 1'
#
loop_
_entity.id
_entity.type
_entity.pdbx_description
1 polymer ?
#
loop_
_entity_poly.entity_id
_entity_poly.type
_entity_poly.pdbx_seq_one_letter_code
_entity_poly.pdbx_strand_id
1 'polypeptide(L)'
;MRDSFAELAAVTYDGGDHAPEITEITEKTLAPLLLHSLSDLREMWVPLLEASGARSIAEIGSESGVTTSLLVDLLRRGGGGRLLVIDPEPGVAPSSGGGLDVEVIRGYSPEALDGHAPTDAYLIDGDHNYATVRGELGMIETAVRDFGRSYFPLVILHDVGWPAGRRDQYYAPDRIPESVRQPNSWDVGVEIDRTDAVPGRGFRGMGAFSWALAEGGPRNGVRTAVEDFVAEHPDLRFFTIAPIFGLGVILDRRAPWARRAADLLAPWVANTLLARMERNRVDLYLRVLALQDDAVGAARARQREWARIDAERSEAAARDLQRLNRISELEQELAAARKVPRPPWAPASPDEPKLVTAARIANAALRSRLGGGSSGSGGSGAPSAASSPASRVGGAVVARLGSGLTRLADHGSGNNRPAAGRTGPAGSAGSADAEH
;
A
#
# COMPACT_ATOMS: atom_id res chain seq x y z
N MET A 1 -15.83 23.19 46.67
CA MET A 1 -16.02 22.03 47.55
C MET A 1 -16.37 20.87 46.62
N ARG A 2 -15.44 19.91 46.43
CA ARG A 2 -15.62 18.49 46.01
C ARG A 2 -16.68 18.18 44.93
N ASP A 3 -16.44 17.56 43.79
CA ASP A 3 -15.43 16.63 43.29
C ASP A 3 -15.55 16.59 41.75
N SER A 4 -14.43 16.39 41.03
CA SER A 4 -14.33 15.43 39.92
C SER A 4 -12.87 15.44 39.45
N PHE A 5 -12.07 14.58 40.07
CA PHE A 5 -10.65 14.38 39.85
C PHE A 5 -10.39 13.07 39.08
N ALA A 6 -11.31 12.66 38.20
CA ALA A 6 -11.24 11.39 37.48
C ALA A 6 -11.74 11.55 36.06
N GLU A 7 -10.84 11.86 35.13
CA GLU A 7 -10.84 11.44 33.71
C GLU A 7 -9.89 12.34 32.90
N LEU A 8 -8.61 12.06 33.06
CA LEU A 8 -7.56 12.19 32.05
C LEU A 8 -6.35 11.65 32.80
N ALA A 9 -5.92 10.46 32.42
CA ALA A 9 -4.79 9.78 33.02
C ALA A 9 -3.60 10.74 33.05
N ALA A 10 -3.39 11.34 34.22
CA ALA A 10 -2.08 11.65 34.68
C ALA A 10 -1.32 10.33 34.61
N VAL A 11 -0.42 10.21 33.64
CA VAL A 11 0.75 9.36 33.82
C VAL A 11 1.49 10.01 34.97
N THR A 12 1.07 9.67 36.18
CA THR A 12 1.83 9.88 37.40
C THR A 12 3.15 9.16 37.15
N TYR A 13 4.20 9.95 37.01
CA TYR A 13 5.59 9.52 36.96
C TYR A 13 5.89 8.69 38.21
N ASP A 14 5.74 7.37 38.10
CA ASP A 14 6.28 6.40 39.04
C ASP A 14 7.73 6.16 38.63
N GLY A 15 8.66 6.31 39.56
CA GLY A 15 10.11 6.32 39.35
C GLY A 15 10.71 4.97 38.98
N GLY A 16 10.23 4.35 37.90
CA GLY A 16 10.85 3.20 37.25
C GLY A 16 11.81 3.66 36.17
N ASP A 17 13.11 3.62 36.46
CA ASP A 17 14.21 3.91 35.53
C ASP A 17 14.41 2.75 34.51
N HIS A 18 13.32 2.10 34.11
CA HIS A 18 13.34 0.87 33.32
C HIS A 18 12.49 1.03 32.07
N ALA A 19 13.08 0.66 30.92
CA ALA A 19 12.33 0.56 29.67
C ALA A 19 11.19 -0.47 29.86
N PRO A 20 9.99 -0.19 29.32
CA PRO A 20 8.87 -1.13 29.44
C PRO A 20 9.28 -2.50 28.89
N GLU A 21 8.98 -3.57 29.63
CA GLU A 21 9.32 -4.91 29.19
C GLU A 21 8.46 -5.30 27.98
N ILE A 22 8.97 -6.15 27.08
CA ILE A 22 8.21 -6.66 25.91
C ILE A 22 6.88 -7.32 26.37
N THR A 23 6.89 -7.91 27.55
CA THR A 23 5.75 -8.53 28.22
C THR A 23 4.76 -7.55 28.84
N GLU A 24 5.12 -6.28 29.02
CA GLU A 24 4.20 -5.21 29.43
C GLU A 24 3.46 -4.62 28.21
N ILE A 25 4.02 -4.81 27.00
CA ILE A 25 3.35 -4.60 25.71
C ILE A 25 2.42 -5.81 25.44
N THR A 26 1.55 -6.11 26.41
CA THR A 26 0.72 -7.34 26.45
C THR A 26 -0.61 -7.23 25.74
N GLU A 27 -1.06 -6.03 25.36
CA GLU A 27 -2.21 -5.95 24.48
C GLU A 27 -1.80 -6.47 23.11
N LYS A 28 -2.59 -7.41 22.59
CA LYS A 28 -2.52 -7.87 21.21
C LYS A 28 -2.83 -6.66 20.32
N THR A 29 -1.82 -5.83 20.09
CA THR A 29 -1.98 -4.57 19.41
C THR A 29 -2.30 -4.94 17.98
N LEU A 30 -3.48 -4.55 17.49
CA LEU A 30 -3.78 -4.53 16.06
C LEU A 30 -2.98 -3.41 15.36
N ALA A 31 -1.78 -3.12 15.86
CA ALA A 31 -0.90 -2.08 15.36
C ALA A 31 -0.41 -2.51 13.97
N PRO A 32 -0.33 -1.56 13.02
CA PRO A 32 0.28 -1.82 11.73
C PRO A 32 1.69 -2.38 11.93
N LEU A 33 2.03 -3.45 11.21
CA LEU A 33 3.40 -4.01 11.25
C LEU A 33 4.45 -3.05 10.67
N LEU A 34 3.99 -2.06 9.89
CA LEU A 34 4.82 -1.07 9.24
C LEU A 34 4.80 0.23 10.04
N LEU A 35 5.88 0.47 10.79
CA LEU A 35 6.23 1.82 11.26
C LEU A 35 6.84 2.60 10.09
N HIS A 36 6.34 3.80 9.86
CA HIS A 36 6.66 4.59 8.66
C HIS A 36 6.34 6.09 8.79
N SER A 37 5.87 6.57 9.95
CA SER A 37 5.48 7.96 10.10
C SER A 37 6.54 8.73 10.88
N LEU A 38 6.75 10.00 10.53
CA LEU A 38 7.52 10.92 11.37
C LEU A 38 7.01 10.98 12.82
N SER A 39 5.71 10.75 13.06
CA SER A 39 5.12 10.68 14.41
C SER A 39 5.63 9.53 15.28
N ASP A 40 6.15 8.45 14.68
CA ASP A 40 6.78 7.32 15.36
C ASP A 40 8.17 7.69 15.92
N LEU A 41 8.73 8.83 15.50
CA LEU A 41 10.05 9.34 15.89
C LEU A 41 9.97 10.59 16.78
N ARG A 42 8.79 10.87 17.37
CA ARG A 42 8.53 12.09 18.17
C ARG A 42 9.48 12.28 19.35
N GLU A 43 9.92 11.20 19.98
CA GLU A 43 10.89 11.24 21.09
C GLU A 43 12.24 11.82 20.65
N MET A 44 12.53 11.81 19.35
CA MET A 44 13.75 12.38 18.78
C MET A 44 13.56 13.82 18.33
N TRP A 45 12.48 14.15 17.62
CA TRP A 45 12.33 15.47 17.01
C TRP A 45 11.65 16.52 17.91
N VAL A 46 10.77 16.11 18.84
CA VAL A 46 10.13 17.05 19.78
C VAL A 46 11.17 17.80 20.63
N PRO A 47 12.17 17.13 21.25
CA PRO A 47 13.20 17.83 22.00
C PRO A 47 14.02 18.82 21.17
N LEU A 48 14.14 18.62 19.85
CA LEU A 48 14.86 19.53 18.96
C LEU A 48 14.07 20.82 18.73
N LEU A 49 12.74 20.71 18.54
CA LEU A 49 11.86 21.87 18.44
C LEU A 49 11.91 22.69 19.73
N GLU A 50 11.83 22.04 20.89
CA GLU A 50 11.93 22.69 22.20
C GLU A 50 13.31 23.35 22.41
N ALA A 51 14.40 22.65 22.05
CA ALA A 51 15.76 23.17 22.17
C ALA A 51 16.03 24.37 21.26
N SER A 52 15.43 24.38 20.06
CA SER A 52 15.51 25.51 19.13
C SER A 52 14.63 26.69 19.56
N GLY A 53 13.67 26.47 20.46
CA GLY A 53 12.68 27.46 20.83
C GLY A 53 11.74 27.80 19.68
N ALA A 54 11.49 26.86 18.76
CA ALA A 54 10.68 27.10 17.58
C ALA A 54 9.25 27.53 17.97
N ARG A 55 8.81 28.68 17.43
CA ARG A 55 7.45 29.21 17.61
C ARG A 55 6.71 29.38 16.30
N SER A 56 7.42 29.32 15.19
CA SER A 56 6.87 29.17 13.85
C SER A 56 7.36 27.86 13.26
N ILE A 57 6.43 26.99 12.84
CA ILE A 57 6.76 25.66 12.30
C ILE A 57 6.04 25.50 10.96
N ALA A 58 6.75 24.98 9.97
CA ALA A 58 6.16 24.49 8.73
C ALA A 58 6.17 22.96 8.72
N GLU A 59 5.04 22.35 8.41
CA GLU A 59 4.88 20.92 8.18
C GLU A 59 4.57 20.71 6.70
N ILE A 60 5.36 19.88 6.03
CA ILE A 60 5.20 19.51 4.63
C ILE A 60 4.95 18.01 4.56
N GLY A 61 3.80 17.60 4.03
CA GLY A 61 3.33 16.22 4.09
C GLY A 61 2.68 15.90 5.44
N SER A 62 1.45 16.36 5.63
CA SER A 62 0.67 16.14 6.85
C SER A 62 -0.03 14.77 6.89
N GLU A 63 -0.30 14.19 5.71
CA GLU A 63 -0.99 12.91 5.52
C GLU A 63 -2.21 12.74 6.44
N SER A 64 -2.11 11.87 7.45
CA SER A 64 -3.16 11.56 8.42
C SER A 64 -3.47 12.67 9.41
N GLY A 65 -2.59 13.66 9.56
CA GLY A 65 -2.70 14.76 10.51
C GLY A 65 -2.29 14.42 11.95
N VAL A 66 -1.68 13.25 12.18
CA VAL A 66 -1.14 12.87 13.51
C VAL A 66 -0.02 13.82 13.92
N THR A 67 0.97 14.04 13.05
CA THR A 67 2.06 14.99 13.29
C THR A 67 1.52 16.42 13.44
N THR A 68 0.61 16.85 12.57
CA THR A 68 -0.10 18.13 12.68
C THR A 68 -0.73 18.34 14.07
N SER A 69 -1.43 17.33 14.60
CA SER A 69 -2.08 17.41 15.91
C SER A 69 -1.06 17.55 17.04
N LEU A 70 0.07 16.82 16.96
CA LEU A 70 1.18 16.95 17.91
C LEU A 70 1.78 18.37 17.86
N LEU A 71 2.00 18.93 16.66
CA LEU A 71 2.54 20.28 16.50
C LEU A 71 1.61 21.35 17.08
N VAL A 72 0.29 21.23 16.85
CA VAL A 72 -0.72 22.12 17.43
C VAL A 72 -0.64 22.11 18.96
N ASP A 73 -0.56 20.93 19.56
CA ASP A 73 -0.46 20.79 21.01
C ASP A 73 0.85 21.36 21.56
N LEU A 74 1.97 21.09 20.91
CA LEU A 74 3.29 21.60 21.29
C LEU A 74 3.32 23.13 21.25
N LEU A 75 2.87 23.75 20.16
CA LEU A 75 2.85 25.21 20.02
C LEU A 75 1.92 25.87 21.04
N ARG A 76 0.73 25.30 21.28
CA ARG A 76 -0.20 25.83 22.29
C ARG A 76 0.38 25.74 23.70
N ARG A 77 1.00 24.61 24.06
CA ARG A 77 1.70 24.45 25.36
C ARG A 77 2.88 25.42 25.50
N GLY A 78 3.56 25.71 24.39
CA GLY A 78 4.61 26.73 24.31
C GLY A 78 4.11 28.18 24.38
N GLY A 79 2.81 28.42 24.53
CA GLY A 79 2.20 29.75 24.62
C GLY A 79 1.76 30.34 23.28
N GLY A 80 1.52 29.50 22.26
CA GLY A 80 1.07 29.91 20.93
C GLY A 80 2.18 29.92 19.87
N GLY A 81 1.93 30.46 18.69
CA GLY A 81 2.90 30.49 17.60
C GLY A 81 2.27 30.56 16.22
N ARG A 82 3.01 30.17 15.19
CA ARG A 82 2.53 29.99 13.82
C ARG A 82 2.75 28.55 13.37
N LEU A 83 1.74 27.94 12.76
CA LEU A 83 1.83 26.66 12.07
C LEU A 83 1.44 26.84 10.61
N LEU A 84 2.34 26.49 9.71
CA LEU A 84 2.08 26.40 8.28
C LEU A 84 2.01 24.92 7.91
N VAL A 85 0.88 24.45 7.38
CA VAL A 85 0.70 23.07 6.91
C VAL A 85 0.59 23.09 5.39
N ILE A 86 1.46 22.35 4.71
CA ILE A 86 1.48 22.21 3.25
C ILE A 86 1.25 20.74 2.91
N ASP A 87 0.14 20.48 2.24
CA ASP A 87 -0.23 19.14 1.80
C ASP A 87 -1.30 19.25 0.70
N PRO A 88 -1.26 18.48 -0.39
CA PRO A 88 -2.32 18.50 -1.40
C PRO A 88 -3.69 18.03 -0.85
N GLU A 89 -3.70 17.08 0.09
CA GLU A 89 -4.89 16.47 0.68
C GLU A 89 -4.71 16.24 2.21
N PRO A 90 -4.62 17.31 3.02
CA PRO A 90 -4.37 17.18 4.45
C PRO A 90 -5.52 16.45 5.15
N GLY A 91 -5.19 15.41 5.91
CA GLY A 91 -6.14 14.61 6.69
C GLY A 91 -6.77 15.38 7.85
N VAL A 92 -6.05 16.38 8.38
CA VAL A 92 -6.57 17.32 9.38
C VAL A 92 -6.26 18.74 8.94
N ALA A 93 -7.26 19.62 9.00
CA ALA A 93 -7.10 21.05 8.79
C ALA A 93 -7.30 21.78 10.13
N PRO A 94 -6.23 22.00 10.92
CA PRO A 94 -6.34 22.72 12.18
C PRO A 94 -6.77 24.18 11.94
N SER A 95 -7.36 24.79 12.96
CA SER A 95 -7.79 26.18 12.93
C SER A 95 -6.98 27.05 13.90
N SER A 96 -6.81 28.32 13.54
CA SER A 96 -6.23 29.34 14.43
C SER A 96 -7.05 29.49 15.71
N GLY A 97 -6.38 29.83 16.81
CA GLY A 97 -6.98 30.04 18.11
C GLY A 97 -6.06 29.67 19.27
N GLY A 98 -6.33 30.22 20.46
CA GLY A 98 -5.53 29.95 21.66
C GLY A 98 -4.07 30.40 21.56
N GLY A 99 -3.81 31.51 20.85
CA GLY A 99 -2.47 32.04 20.59
C GLY A 99 -1.73 31.37 19.44
N LEU A 100 -2.33 30.35 18.81
CA LEU A 100 -1.80 29.70 17.61
C LEU A 100 -2.44 30.31 16.35
N ASP A 101 -1.61 30.79 15.44
CA ASP A 101 -1.97 31.14 14.08
C ASP A 101 -1.70 29.95 13.16
N VAL A 102 -2.67 29.56 12.36
CA VAL A 102 -2.61 28.38 11.49
C VAL A 102 -2.93 28.78 10.05
N GLU A 103 -2.06 28.37 9.14
CA GLU A 103 -2.23 28.48 7.70
C GLU A 103 -2.16 27.07 7.10
N VAL A 104 -3.18 26.66 6.35
CA VAL A 104 -3.22 25.36 5.67
C VAL A 104 -3.27 25.59 4.17
N ILE A 105 -2.24 25.16 3.46
CA ILE A 105 -2.12 25.27 2.01
C ILE A 105 -2.39 23.92 1.39
N ARG A 106 -3.50 23.83 0.65
CA ARG A 106 -3.84 22.67 -0.17
C ARG A 106 -3.06 22.71 -1.48
N GLY A 107 -1.81 22.28 -1.42
CA GLY A 107 -0.88 22.41 -2.52
C GLY A 107 0.33 21.51 -2.35
N TYR A 108 1.10 21.40 -3.41
CA TYR A 108 2.30 20.60 -3.42
C TYR A 108 3.53 21.46 -3.18
N SER A 109 4.46 20.94 -2.41
CA SER A 109 5.83 21.44 -2.35
C SER A 109 6.61 21.03 -3.62
N PRO A 110 7.65 21.80 -4.00
CA PRO A 110 8.13 23.03 -3.35
C PRO A 110 7.31 24.29 -3.68
N GLU A 111 6.43 24.27 -4.68
CA GLU A 111 5.75 25.48 -5.17
C GLU A 111 4.89 26.17 -4.10
N ALA A 112 4.27 25.39 -3.22
CA ALA A 112 3.46 25.89 -2.11
C ALA A 112 4.27 26.65 -1.03
N LEU A 113 5.60 26.60 -1.07
CA LEU A 113 6.45 27.40 -0.18
C LEU A 113 6.72 28.82 -0.71
N ASP A 114 6.36 29.09 -1.97
CA ASP A 114 6.68 30.37 -2.61
C ASP A 114 6.02 31.56 -1.90
N GLY A 115 6.81 32.62 -1.68
CA GLY A 115 6.37 33.84 -1.01
C GLY A 115 6.16 33.76 0.51
N HIS A 116 6.32 32.59 1.16
CA HIS A 116 6.13 32.47 2.60
C HIS A 116 7.39 32.87 3.40
N ALA A 117 7.17 33.60 4.50
CA ALA A 117 8.24 33.94 5.44
C ALA A 117 8.84 32.66 6.06
N PRO A 118 10.18 32.60 6.24
CA PRO A 118 10.84 31.42 6.77
C PRO A 118 10.38 31.13 8.21
N THR A 119 10.04 29.88 8.51
CA THR A 119 9.65 29.43 9.85
C THR A 119 10.87 29.02 10.68
N ASP A 120 10.75 28.96 12.01
CA ASP A 120 11.84 28.56 12.90
C ASP A 120 12.30 27.12 12.66
N ALA A 121 11.34 26.25 12.35
CA ALA A 121 11.58 24.86 12.00
C ALA A 121 10.72 24.40 10.82
N TYR A 122 11.21 23.41 10.09
CA TYR A 122 10.53 22.70 9.02
C TYR A 122 10.53 21.20 9.31
N LEU A 123 9.38 20.56 9.23
CA LEU A 123 9.22 19.10 9.22
C LEU A 123 8.82 18.70 7.80
N ILE A 124 9.63 17.86 7.16
CA ILE A 124 9.49 17.45 5.76
C ILE A 124 9.29 15.93 5.70
N ASP A 125 8.09 15.51 5.31
CA ASP A 125 7.65 14.10 5.18
C ASP A 125 6.65 13.99 4.00
N GLY A 126 6.96 14.67 2.89
CA GLY A 126 6.13 14.73 1.68
C GLY A 126 6.58 13.72 0.60
N ASP A 127 6.72 14.19 -0.64
CA ASP A 127 7.19 13.33 -1.74
C ASP A 127 8.67 12.92 -1.55
N HIS A 128 8.94 11.61 -1.46
CA HIS A 128 10.28 11.08 -1.19
C HIS A 128 11.16 10.94 -2.44
N ASN A 129 11.38 12.04 -3.16
CA ASN A 129 12.28 12.07 -4.30
C ASN A 129 13.26 13.26 -4.25
N TYR A 130 14.37 13.10 -4.96
CA TYR A 130 15.45 14.07 -4.99
C TYR A 130 15.00 15.45 -5.45
N ALA A 131 14.22 15.52 -6.53
CA ALA A 131 13.85 16.79 -7.16
C ALA A 131 12.96 17.64 -6.24
N THR A 132 11.97 17.02 -5.58
CA THR A 132 11.10 17.70 -4.63
C THR A 132 11.87 18.18 -3.40
N VAL A 133 12.60 17.30 -2.73
CA VAL A 133 13.33 17.64 -1.48
C VAL A 133 14.40 18.71 -1.74
N ARG A 134 15.10 18.61 -2.87
CA ARG A 134 16.07 19.63 -3.28
C ARG A 134 15.39 20.98 -3.54
N GLY A 135 14.21 20.97 -4.17
CA GLY A 135 13.40 22.16 -4.39
C GLY A 135 12.92 22.79 -3.07
N GLU A 136 12.45 21.98 -2.12
CA GLU A 136 11.99 22.44 -0.81
C GLU A 136 13.09 23.14 -0.03
N LEU A 137 14.27 22.52 0.05
CA LEU A 137 15.43 23.13 0.71
C LEU A 137 15.86 24.43 0.02
N GLY A 138 15.78 24.49 -1.31
CA GLY A 138 16.06 25.71 -2.09
C GLY A 138 15.03 26.83 -1.87
N MET A 139 13.75 26.49 -1.66
CA MET A 139 12.73 27.47 -1.29
C MET A 139 12.93 28.01 0.12
N ILE A 140 13.35 27.15 1.06
CA ILE A 140 13.71 27.56 2.42
C ILE A 140 14.93 28.50 2.37
N GLU A 141 15.97 28.16 1.59
CA GLU A 141 17.15 29.02 1.40
C GLU A 141 16.76 30.39 0.83
N THR A 142 15.92 30.40 -0.20
CA THR A 142 15.39 31.62 -0.82
C THR A 142 14.66 32.48 0.21
N ALA A 143 13.77 31.88 1.00
CA ALA A 143 13.04 32.58 2.06
C ALA A 143 13.99 33.14 3.15
N VAL A 144 15.00 32.37 3.57
CA VAL A 144 16.02 32.82 4.54
C VAL A 144 16.74 34.07 4.02
N ARG A 145 17.15 34.06 2.75
CA ARG A 145 17.82 35.20 2.12
C ARG A 145 16.89 36.41 1.99
N ASP A 146 15.70 36.22 1.43
CA ASP A 146 14.79 37.30 1.07
C ASP A 146 14.24 38.03 2.30
N PHE A 147 14.07 37.30 3.42
CA PHE A 147 13.67 37.87 4.71
C PHE A 147 14.86 38.24 5.62
N GLY A 148 16.10 38.13 5.13
CA GLY A 148 17.31 38.59 5.83
C GLY A 148 17.59 37.86 7.15
N ARG A 149 17.28 36.57 7.23
CA ARG A 149 17.50 35.78 8.45
C ARG A 149 18.97 35.39 8.59
N SER A 150 19.52 35.55 9.79
CA SER A 150 20.97 35.39 10.05
C SER A 150 21.48 33.94 9.99
N TYR A 151 20.60 32.95 10.04
CA TYR A 151 20.93 31.53 10.02
C TYR A 151 19.77 30.71 9.43
N PHE A 152 20.09 29.54 8.89
CA PHE A 152 19.15 28.59 8.32
C PHE A 152 18.32 27.91 9.43
N PRO A 153 17.00 27.70 9.23
CA PRO A 153 16.13 27.11 10.24
C PRO A 153 16.50 25.66 10.56
N LEU A 154 15.95 25.15 11.67
CA LEU A 154 15.99 23.72 11.96
C LEU A 154 15.16 22.98 10.91
N VAL A 155 15.75 22.00 10.21
CA VAL A 155 14.99 21.15 9.30
C VAL A 155 15.07 19.70 9.77
N ILE A 156 13.92 19.07 9.88
CA ILE A 156 13.74 17.66 10.22
C ILE A 156 13.11 17.00 8.99
N LEU A 157 13.74 15.95 8.48
CA LEU A 157 13.28 15.19 7.32
C LEU A 157 13.08 13.74 7.73
N HIS A 158 12.08 13.10 7.17
CA HIS A 158 11.92 11.65 7.26
C HIS A 158 12.50 10.95 6.02
N ASP A 159 12.50 9.62 6.01
CA ASP A 159 12.86 8.80 4.84
C ASP A 159 14.28 9.02 4.25
N VAL A 160 15.24 9.44 5.10
CA VAL A 160 16.67 9.56 4.71
C VAL A 160 17.44 8.23 4.73
N GLY A 161 16.82 7.18 5.25
CA GLY A 161 17.31 5.80 5.25
C GLY A 161 16.75 4.97 4.10
N TRP A 162 16.93 3.65 4.14
CA TRP A 162 16.38 2.78 3.10
C TRP A 162 14.84 2.70 3.23
N PRO A 163 14.06 2.72 2.14
CA PRO A 163 14.51 2.70 0.73
C PRO A 163 14.75 4.09 0.14
N ALA A 164 14.02 5.12 0.59
CA ALA A 164 13.90 6.36 -0.16
C ALA A 164 15.12 7.29 -0.06
N GLY A 165 16.02 7.04 0.88
CA GLY A 165 17.24 7.82 1.07
C GLY A 165 18.14 7.79 -0.16
N ARG A 166 18.21 6.66 -0.87
CA ARG A 166 19.03 6.49 -2.09
C ARG A 166 18.23 6.12 -3.32
N ARG A 167 16.90 6.14 -3.26
CA ARG A 167 16.03 5.76 -4.36
C ARG A 167 14.80 6.67 -4.33
N ASP A 168 14.48 7.31 -5.45
CA ASP A 168 13.28 8.12 -5.53
C ASP A 168 12.01 7.25 -5.44
N GLN A 169 11.05 7.75 -4.65
CA GLN A 169 9.66 7.33 -4.61
C GLN A 169 8.79 8.43 -5.20
N TYR A 170 7.76 8.08 -5.98
CA TYR A 170 6.86 9.08 -6.56
C TYR A 170 5.40 8.75 -6.33
N TYR A 171 4.67 9.71 -5.74
CA TYR A 171 3.20 9.72 -5.72
C TYR A 171 2.62 10.30 -7.02
N ALA A 172 3.22 11.38 -7.53
CA ALA A 172 2.78 12.06 -8.75
C ALA A 172 3.96 12.34 -9.70
N PRO A 173 4.58 11.29 -10.30
CA PRO A 173 5.81 11.45 -11.08
C PRO A 173 5.68 12.45 -12.23
N ASP A 174 4.49 12.60 -12.83
CA ASP A 174 4.26 13.47 -14.00
C ASP A 174 4.36 14.96 -13.71
N ARG A 175 4.39 15.34 -12.42
CA ARG A 175 4.67 16.73 -12.01
C ARG A 175 6.15 17.09 -12.14
N ILE A 176 7.03 16.09 -12.17
CA ILE A 176 8.48 16.28 -12.27
C ILE A 176 8.88 16.14 -13.74
N PRO A 177 9.60 17.12 -14.33
CA PRO A 177 10.06 17.01 -15.71
C PRO A 177 10.89 15.74 -15.93
N GLU A 178 10.61 15.02 -17.01
CA GLU A 178 11.24 13.74 -17.32
C GLU A 178 12.79 13.82 -17.33
N SER A 179 13.34 14.96 -17.73
CA SER A 179 14.80 15.20 -17.77
C SER A 179 15.50 15.18 -16.41
N VAL A 180 14.76 15.36 -15.32
CA VAL A 180 15.30 15.37 -13.95
C VAL A 180 14.67 14.29 -13.07
N ARG A 181 13.83 13.42 -13.65
CA ARG A 181 13.14 12.32 -12.99
C ARG A 181 13.85 11.00 -13.29
N GLN A 182 13.96 10.13 -12.29
CA GLN A 182 14.47 8.79 -12.51
C GLN A 182 13.44 7.93 -13.25
N PRO A 183 13.86 6.99 -14.13
CA PRO A 183 12.98 5.95 -14.64
C PRO A 183 12.31 5.22 -13.48
N ASN A 184 10.99 5.06 -13.52
CA ASN A 184 10.21 4.50 -12.42
C ASN A 184 9.11 3.55 -12.90
N SER A 185 8.55 2.76 -11.99
CA SER A 185 7.41 1.87 -12.26
C SER A 185 6.53 1.68 -11.02
N TRP A 186 5.23 1.51 -11.27
CA TRP A 186 4.20 1.19 -10.27
C TRP A 186 4.12 -0.31 -9.95
N ASP A 187 4.67 -1.16 -10.83
CA ASP A 187 4.53 -2.63 -10.78
C ASP A 187 5.75 -3.34 -10.18
N VAL A 188 6.65 -2.57 -9.58
CA VAL A 188 7.87 -3.06 -8.95
C VAL A 188 7.86 -2.77 -7.46
N GLY A 189 8.54 -3.63 -6.70
CA GLY A 189 8.95 -3.31 -5.35
C GLY A 189 10.47 -3.30 -5.22
N VAL A 190 10.94 -3.10 -4.00
CA VAL A 190 12.35 -3.01 -3.68
C VAL A 190 12.72 -3.98 -2.57
N GLU A 191 13.94 -4.48 -2.62
CA GLU A 191 14.52 -5.36 -1.62
C GLU A 191 15.84 -4.74 -1.15
N ILE A 192 16.13 -4.92 0.12
CA ILE A 192 17.38 -4.45 0.68
C ILE A 192 18.56 -5.25 0.08
N ASP A 193 19.72 -4.60 -0.07
CA ASP A 193 20.92 -5.13 -0.76
C ASP A 193 20.74 -5.41 -2.27
N ARG A 194 19.65 -4.92 -2.89
CA ARG A 194 19.45 -4.98 -4.34
C ARG A 194 19.33 -3.58 -4.93
N THR A 195 20.18 -3.30 -5.92
CA THR A 195 20.14 -2.04 -6.65
C THR A 195 18.98 -1.95 -7.62
N ASP A 196 18.58 -3.06 -8.23
CA ASP A 196 17.48 -3.08 -9.21
C ASP A 196 16.14 -3.30 -8.51
N ALA A 197 15.09 -2.65 -9.02
CA ALA A 197 13.72 -2.90 -8.58
C ALA A 197 13.25 -4.30 -9.03
N VAL A 198 12.38 -4.91 -8.22
CA VAL A 198 11.93 -6.30 -8.37
C VAL A 198 10.46 -6.34 -8.79
N PRO A 199 10.13 -6.84 -9.99
CA PRO A 199 8.74 -6.95 -10.43
C PRO A 199 7.90 -7.84 -9.51
N GLY A 200 6.74 -7.34 -9.07
CA GLY A 200 5.74 -8.11 -8.33
C GLY A 200 6.17 -8.67 -6.97
N ARG A 201 7.31 -8.22 -6.42
CA ARG A 201 7.87 -8.64 -5.12
C ARG A 201 8.51 -7.47 -4.37
N GLY A 202 8.93 -7.71 -3.13
CA GLY A 202 9.57 -6.70 -2.29
C GLY A 202 8.57 -5.66 -1.77
N PHE A 203 9.11 -4.58 -1.19
CA PHE A 203 8.32 -3.46 -0.69
C PHE A 203 7.83 -2.61 -1.87
N ARG A 204 6.50 -2.54 -2.06
CA ARG A 204 5.85 -1.93 -3.22
C ARG A 204 4.67 -1.06 -2.82
N GLY A 205 4.35 -0.06 -3.63
CA GLY A 205 3.28 0.89 -3.34
C GLY A 205 1.87 0.35 -3.57
N MET A 206 1.71 -0.81 -4.21
CA MET A 206 0.39 -1.40 -4.49
C MET A 206 -0.57 -0.42 -5.21
N GLY A 207 -0.04 0.44 -6.07
CA GLY A 207 -0.78 1.48 -6.77
C GLY A 207 -0.83 2.84 -6.06
N ALA A 208 -0.30 2.97 -4.84
CA ALA A 208 -0.23 4.24 -4.11
C ALA A 208 0.99 5.09 -4.49
N PHE A 209 2.12 4.45 -4.80
CA PHE A 209 3.33 5.11 -5.30
C PHE A 209 4.12 4.20 -6.25
N SER A 210 5.03 4.81 -7.01
CA SER A 210 6.01 4.15 -7.87
C SER A 210 7.42 4.27 -7.29
N TRP A 211 8.29 3.32 -7.65
CA TRP A 211 9.71 3.34 -7.30
C TRP A 211 10.56 3.64 -8.53
N ALA A 212 11.63 4.42 -8.34
CA ALA A 212 12.73 4.46 -9.30
C ALA A 212 13.31 3.05 -9.51
N LEU A 213 13.64 2.72 -10.75
CA LEU A 213 14.06 1.37 -11.15
C LEU A 213 15.43 0.97 -10.57
N ALA A 214 16.30 1.94 -10.28
CA ALA A 214 17.62 1.73 -9.70
C ALA A 214 17.79 2.53 -8.40
N GLU A 215 18.51 1.94 -7.44
CA GLU A 215 18.98 2.61 -6.23
C GLU A 215 20.39 3.17 -6.43
N GLY A 216 20.62 4.34 -5.85
CA GLY A 216 21.87 5.07 -5.91
C GLY A 216 22.04 5.86 -7.20
N GLY A 217 23.25 6.37 -7.39
CA GLY A 217 23.57 7.28 -8.49
C GLY A 217 23.26 8.75 -8.18
N PRO A 218 23.61 9.66 -9.09
CA PRO A 218 23.37 11.08 -8.91
C PRO A 218 21.88 11.39 -8.86
N ARG A 219 21.49 12.33 -8.01
CA ARG A 219 20.13 12.89 -7.98
C ARG A 219 19.04 11.84 -7.78
N ASN A 220 19.26 10.92 -6.83
CA ASN A 220 18.35 9.81 -6.56
C ASN A 220 18.24 9.59 -5.04
N GLY A 221 17.06 9.85 -4.51
CA GLY A 221 16.67 9.70 -3.12
C GLY A 221 16.76 10.97 -2.27
N VAL A 222 16.00 10.96 -1.17
CA VAL A 222 15.87 12.06 -0.18
C VAL A 222 17.23 12.43 0.40
N ARG A 223 17.97 11.43 0.89
CA ARG A 223 19.28 11.65 1.51
C ARG A 223 20.29 12.22 0.54
N THR A 224 20.25 11.78 -0.72
CA THR A 224 21.10 12.35 -1.78
C THR A 224 20.80 13.83 -2.00
N ALA A 225 19.52 14.25 -2.00
CA ALA A 225 19.15 15.67 -2.11
C ALA A 225 19.67 16.51 -0.94
N VAL A 226 19.56 15.98 0.28
CA VAL A 226 20.06 16.67 1.48
C VAL A 226 21.58 16.77 1.48
N GLU A 227 22.29 15.69 1.14
CA GLU A 227 23.75 15.69 1.08
C GLU A 227 24.28 16.65 0.01
N ASP A 228 23.68 16.68 -1.18
CA ASP A 228 24.03 17.62 -2.24
C ASP A 228 23.74 19.06 -1.81
N PHE A 229 22.61 19.32 -1.14
CA PHE A 229 22.31 20.65 -0.60
C PHE A 229 23.32 21.07 0.46
N VAL A 230 23.61 20.23 1.45
CA VAL A 230 24.54 20.59 2.54
C VAL A 230 25.99 20.71 2.06
N ALA A 231 26.40 19.99 1.01
CA ALA A 231 27.73 20.13 0.42
C ALA A 231 27.99 21.54 -0.14
N GLU A 232 26.95 22.25 -0.57
CA GLU A 232 27.03 23.63 -1.04
C GLU A 232 27.02 24.66 0.11
N HIS A 233 26.70 24.23 1.33
CA HIS A 233 26.47 25.10 2.49
C HIS A 233 27.33 24.69 3.69
N PRO A 234 28.58 25.19 3.81
CA PRO A 234 29.55 24.73 4.81
C PRO A 234 29.15 25.01 6.27
N ASP A 235 28.25 25.97 6.49
CA ASP A 235 27.71 26.29 7.81
C ASP A 235 26.65 25.29 8.27
N LEU A 236 26.11 24.46 7.36
CA LEU A 236 25.09 23.47 7.67
C LEU A 236 25.72 22.14 8.07
N ARG A 237 25.04 21.44 8.98
CA ARG A 237 25.40 20.10 9.42
C ARG A 237 24.20 19.19 9.27
N PHE A 238 24.40 18.10 8.55
CA PHE A 238 23.42 17.05 8.40
C PHE A 238 23.72 15.88 9.36
N PHE A 239 22.69 15.45 10.07
CA PHE A 239 22.70 14.29 10.95
C PHE A 239 21.67 13.27 10.45
N THR A 240 22.04 12.00 10.51
CA THR A 240 21.15 10.89 10.16
C THR A 240 20.99 9.96 11.35
N ILE A 241 19.74 9.58 11.63
CA ILE A 241 19.36 8.62 12.66
C ILE A 241 18.70 7.43 11.95
N ALA A 242 19.00 6.20 12.37
CA ALA A 242 18.66 5.00 11.60
C ALA A 242 17.20 4.51 11.69
N PRO A 243 16.54 4.44 12.88
CA PRO A 243 15.25 3.78 13.00
C PRO A 243 14.16 4.37 12.11
N ILE A 244 13.22 3.51 11.72
CA ILE A 244 11.97 3.85 11.04
C ILE A 244 12.27 4.64 9.77
N PHE A 245 12.89 3.98 8.78
CA PHE A 245 13.26 4.58 7.48
C PHE A 245 14.16 5.81 7.54
N GLY A 246 14.58 6.22 8.74
CA GLY A 246 15.62 7.17 9.02
C GLY A 246 15.11 8.60 9.21
N LEU A 247 15.67 9.27 10.21
CA LEU A 247 15.45 10.70 10.46
C LEU A 247 16.67 11.51 10.01
N GLY A 248 16.43 12.52 9.20
CA GLY A 248 17.40 13.54 8.80
C GLY A 248 17.22 14.81 9.62
N VAL A 249 18.32 15.41 10.07
CA VAL A 249 18.28 16.70 10.74
C VAL A 249 19.36 17.62 10.19
N ILE A 250 18.96 18.82 9.73
CA ILE A 250 19.85 19.87 9.27
C ILE A 250 19.88 20.98 10.32
N LEU A 251 21.08 21.34 10.77
CA LEU A 251 21.32 22.44 11.70
C LEU A 251 22.29 23.45 11.07
N ASP A 252 22.04 24.74 11.26
CA ASP A 252 23.02 25.80 11.00
C ASP A 252 23.92 26.00 12.21
N ARG A 253 25.25 25.89 12.04
CA ARG A 253 26.23 26.04 13.12
C ARG A 253 26.23 27.44 13.74
N ARG A 254 25.72 28.44 13.03
CA ARG A 254 25.62 29.83 13.48
C ARG A 254 24.40 30.05 14.39
N ALA A 255 23.44 29.13 14.38
CA ALA A 255 22.26 29.24 15.21
C ALA A 255 22.62 29.10 16.70
N PRO A 256 22.07 29.93 17.60
CA PRO A 256 22.42 29.92 19.03
C PRO A 256 22.04 28.61 19.73
N TRP A 257 21.07 27.87 19.19
CA TRP A 257 20.60 26.58 19.72
C TRP A 257 21.35 25.37 19.14
N ALA A 258 22.22 25.55 18.14
CA ALA A 258 22.82 24.44 17.37
C ALA A 258 23.58 23.44 18.24
N ARG A 259 24.33 23.93 19.23
CA ARG A 259 25.08 23.08 20.16
C ARG A 259 24.15 22.20 21.01
N ARG A 260 23.09 22.78 21.56
CA ARG A 260 22.11 22.04 22.38
C ARG A 260 21.40 20.97 21.55
N ALA A 261 20.99 21.30 20.32
CA ALA A 261 20.39 20.34 19.41
C ALA A 261 21.38 19.20 19.06
N ALA A 262 22.65 19.50 18.79
CA ALA A 262 23.67 18.49 18.54
C ALA A 262 23.91 17.55 19.74
N ASP A 263 23.90 18.10 20.97
CA ASP A 263 24.04 17.30 22.19
C ASP A 263 22.84 16.34 22.37
N LEU A 264 21.61 16.77 22.04
CA LEU A 264 20.41 15.93 22.06
C LEU A 264 20.44 14.82 21.00
N LEU A 265 21.06 15.09 19.85
CA LEU A 265 21.21 14.12 18.75
C LEU A 265 22.30 13.07 19.02
N ALA A 266 23.30 13.40 19.84
CA ALA A 266 24.50 12.59 20.03
C ALA A 266 24.24 11.11 20.38
N PRO A 267 23.24 10.74 21.20
CA PRO A 267 22.95 9.32 21.49
C PRO A 267 22.41 8.52 20.29
N TRP A 268 21.81 9.20 19.32
CA TRP A 268 21.06 8.60 18.21
C TRP A 268 21.89 8.49 16.93
N VAL A 269 22.76 9.48 16.71
CA VAL A 269 23.59 9.56 15.51
C VAL A 269 24.73 8.55 15.57
N ALA A 270 25.03 7.92 14.42
CA ALA A 270 26.06 6.88 14.30
C ALA A 270 25.88 5.71 15.29
N ASN A 271 24.65 5.51 15.80
CA ASN A 271 24.35 4.45 16.75
C ASN A 271 24.21 3.10 16.01
N THR A 272 25.24 2.25 16.16
CA THR A 272 25.33 0.94 15.50
C THR A 272 24.32 -0.08 16.02
N LEU A 273 23.80 0.07 17.25
CA LEU A 273 22.71 -0.76 17.74
C LEU A 273 21.42 -0.43 16.99
N LEU A 274 21.05 0.85 16.93
CA LEU A 274 19.85 1.31 16.23
C LEU A 274 19.90 0.97 14.74
N ALA A 275 21.05 1.11 14.09
CA ALA A 275 21.22 0.70 12.69
C ALA A 275 20.98 -0.80 12.48
N ARG A 276 21.46 -1.66 13.39
CA ARG A 276 21.21 -3.11 13.32
C ARG A 276 19.75 -3.46 13.61
N MET A 277 19.12 -2.78 14.55
CA MET A 277 17.69 -2.97 14.86
C MET A 277 16.82 -2.56 13.68
N GLU A 278 17.10 -1.42 13.05
CA GLU A 278 16.38 -0.98 11.87
C GLU A 278 16.55 -1.97 10.71
N ARG A 279 17.80 -2.41 10.46
CA ARG A 279 18.07 -3.42 9.44
C ARG A 279 17.24 -4.68 9.68
N ASN A 280 17.23 -5.18 10.91
CA ASN A 280 16.44 -6.35 11.29
C ASN A 280 14.93 -6.12 11.08
N ARG A 281 14.40 -4.96 11.46
CA ARG A 281 13.00 -4.58 11.23
C ARG A 281 12.63 -4.64 9.75
N VAL A 282 13.46 -4.05 8.90
CA VAL A 282 13.26 -4.05 7.44
C VAL A 282 13.34 -5.46 6.85
N ASP A 283 14.35 -6.25 7.22
CA ASP A 283 14.49 -7.63 6.77
C ASP A 283 13.27 -8.48 7.16
N LEU A 284 12.77 -8.31 8.39
CA LEU A 284 11.56 -8.99 8.87
C LEU A 284 10.32 -8.55 8.10
N TYR A 285 10.16 -7.25 7.86
CA TYR A 285 9.04 -6.73 7.07
C TYR A 285 9.05 -7.29 5.64
N LEU A 286 10.21 -7.26 4.96
CA LEU A 286 10.38 -7.85 3.63
C LEU A 286 10.11 -9.36 3.64
N ARG A 287 10.50 -10.07 4.71
CA ARG A 287 10.19 -11.50 4.86
C ARG A 287 8.69 -11.74 4.97
N VAL A 288 7.95 -10.90 5.71
CA VAL A 288 6.48 -10.99 5.79
C VAL A 288 5.85 -10.77 4.42
N LEU A 289 6.29 -9.76 3.66
CA LEU A 289 5.80 -9.54 2.30
C LEU A 289 6.06 -10.74 1.39
N ALA A 290 7.27 -11.31 1.44
CA ALA A 290 7.61 -12.50 0.66
C ALA A 290 6.72 -13.71 1.01
N LEU A 291 6.42 -13.93 2.30
CA LEU A 291 5.51 -14.99 2.74
C LEU A 291 4.08 -14.77 2.24
N GLN A 292 3.61 -13.52 2.22
CA GLN A 292 2.30 -13.17 1.66
C GLN A 292 2.23 -13.45 0.15
N ASP A 293 3.28 -13.05 -0.60
CA ASP A 293 3.37 -13.33 -2.04
C ASP A 293 3.38 -14.83 -2.33
N ASP A 294 4.16 -15.60 -1.56
CA ASP A 294 4.25 -17.06 -1.69
C ASP A 294 2.89 -17.72 -1.43
N ALA A 295 2.17 -17.27 -0.40
CA ALA A 295 0.85 -17.78 -0.06
C ALA A 295 -0.19 -17.49 -1.17
N VAL A 296 -0.20 -16.26 -1.70
CA VAL A 296 -1.07 -15.87 -2.81
C VAL A 296 -0.72 -16.65 -4.08
N GLY A 297 0.57 -16.80 -4.38
CA GLY A 297 1.07 -17.59 -5.51
C GLY A 297 0.62 -19.05 -5.42
N ALA A 298 0.78 -19.67 -4.25
CA ALA A 298 0.35 -21.04 -4.00
C ALA A 298 -1.17 -21.20 -4.09
N ALA A 299 -1.95 -20.25 -3.59
CA ALA A 299 -3.40 -20.25 -3.72
C ALA A 299 -3.85 -20.17 -5.18
N ARG A 300 -3.26 -19.25 -5.97
CA ARG A 300 -3.52 -19.13 -7.42
C ARG A 300 -3.15 -20.39 -8.18
N ALA A 301 -2.03 -21.03 -7.84
CA ALA A 301 -1.62 -22.29 -8.45
C ALA A 301 -2.62 -23.42 -8.17
N ARG A 302 -3.07 -23.57 -6.92
CA ARG A 302 -4.12 -24.55 -6.55
C ARG A 302 -5.43 -24.27 -7.28
N GLN A 303 -5.82 -23.01 -7.40
CA GLN A 303 -7.05 -22.63 -8.10
C GLN A 303 -7.01 -23.00 -9.59
N ARG A 304 -5.87 -22.76 -10.26
CA ARG A 304 -5.69 -23.17 -11.67
C ARG A 304 -5.77 -24.68 -11.84
N GLU A 305 -5.15 -25.43 -10.93
CA GLU A 305 -5.20 -26.89 -10.96
C GLU A 305 -6.63 -27.42 -10.74
N TRP A 306 -7.36 -26.84 -9.79
CA TRP A 306 -8.76 -27.20 -9.57
C TRP A 306 -9.64 -26.88 -10.79
N ALA A 307 -9.46 -25.71 -11.40
CA ALA A 307 -10.18 -25.36 -12.62
C ALA A 307 -9.88 -26.32 -13.78
N ARG A 308 -8.63 -26.78 -13.90
CA ARG A 308 -8.24 -27.79 -14.88
C ARG A 308 -8.94 -29.13 -14.61
N ILE A 309 -8.88 -29.63 -13.38
CA ILE A 309 -9.52 -30.90 -13.00
C ILE A 309 -11.04 -30.83 -13.22
N ASP A 310 -11.65 -29.69 -12.90
CA ASP A 310 -13.09 -29.46 -13.11
C ASP A 310 -13.47 -29.45 -14.59
N ALA A 311 -12.65 -28.84 -15.45
CA ALA A 311 -12.81 -28.89 -16.89
C ALA A 311 -12.68 -30.33 -17.43
N GLU A 312 -11.65 -31.07 -17.01
CA GLU A 312 -11.44 -32.47 -17.41
C GLU A 312 -12.61 -33.37 -16.99
N ARG A 313 -13.16 -33.16 -15.78
CA ARG A 313 -14.36 -33.86 -15.28
C ARG A 313 -15.61 -33.50 -16.07
N SER A 314 -15.80 -32.22 -16.38
CA SER A 314 -16.94 -31.74 -17.17
C SER A 314 -16.91 -32.33 -18.58
N GLU A 315 -15.74 -32.40 -19.22
CA GLU A 315 -15.58 -33.07 -20.50
C GLU A 315 -15.85 -34.58 -20.43
N ALA A 316 -15.38 -35.26 -19.39
CA ALA A 316 -15.66 -36.68 -19.18
C ALA A 316 -17.16 -36.94 -19.01
N ALA A 317 -17.85 -36.12 -18.20
CA ALA A 317 -19.29 -36.19 -18.00
C ALA A 317 -20.05 -35.93 -19.32
N ALA A 318 -19.61 -34.96 -20.13
CA ALA A 318 -20.20 -34.70 -21.44
C ALA A 318 -20.06 -35.89 -22.39
N ARG A 319 -18.88 -36.55 -22.42
CA ARG A 319 -18.66 -37.77 -23.21
C ARG A 319 -19.54 -38.93 -22.74
N ASP A 320 -19.72 -39.09 -21.44
CA ASP A 320 -20.59 -40.14 -20.89
C ASP A 320 -22.06 -39.88 -21.23
N LEU A 321 -22.51 -38.62 -21.16
CA LEU A 321 -23.85 -38.24 -21.60
C LEU A 321 -24.07 -38.55 -23.09
N GLN A 322 -23.09 -38.23 -23.95
CA GLN A 322 -23.14 -38.56 -25.37
C GLN A 322 -23.25 -40.06 -25.62
N ARG A 323 -22.48 -40.88 -24.88
CA ARG A 323 -22.56 -42.34 -24.97
C ARG A 323 -23.93 -42.86 -24.55
N LEU A 324 -24.48 -42.35 -23.45
CA LEU A 324 -25.81 -42.73 -22.96
C LEU A 324 -26.90 -42.37 -23.99
N ASN A 325 -26.85 -41.18 -24.57
CA ASN A 325 -27.77 -40.79 -25.65
C ASN A 325 -27.65 -41.73 -26.85
N ARG A 326 -26.42 -42.06 -27.29
CA ARG A 326 -26.22 -42.98 -28.40
C ARG A 326 -26.73 -44.39 -28.12
N ILE A 327 -26.56 -44.87 -26.89
CA ILE A 327 -27.14 -46.16 -26.46
C ILE A 327 -28.66 -46.10 -26.57
N SER A 328 -29.30 -45.03 -26.09
CA SER A 328 -30.75 -44.88 -26.17
C SER A 328 -31.26 -44.84 -27.62
N GLU A 329 -30.58 -44.12 -28.52
CA GLU A 329 -30.88 -44.12 -29.95
C GLU A 329 -30.80 -45.53 -30.55
N LEU A 330 -29.71 -46.26 -30.27
CA LEU A 330 -29.51 -47.63 -30.75
C LEU A 330 -30.59 -48.58 -30.22
N GLU A 331 -31.03 -48.41 -28.98
CA GLU A 331 -32.13 -49.19 -28.41
C GLU A 331 -33.45 -48.91 -29.13
N GLN A 332 -33.72 -47.65 -29.47
CA GLN A 332 -34.90 -47.27 -30.27
C GLN A 332 -34.84 -47.82 -31.69
N GLU A 333 -33.69 -47.72 -32.36
CA GLU A 333 -33.44 -48.30 -33.69
C GLU A 333 -33.66 -49.83 -33.67
N LEU A 334 -33.12 -50.53 -32.67
CA LEU A 334 -33.29 -51.97 -32.50
C LEU A 334 -34.76 -52.34 -32.25
N ALA A 335 -35.46 -51.56 -31.42
CA ALA A 335 -36.89 -51.78 -31.16
C ALA A 335 -37.74 -51.56 -32.42
N ALA A 336 -37.40 -50.56 -33.24
CA ALA A 336 -38.06 -50.33 -34.52
C ALA A 336 -37.78 -51.46 -35.53
N ALA A 337 -36.53 -51.90 -35.65
CA ALA A 337 -36.15 -53.02 -36.53
C ALA A 337 -36.86 -54.33 -36.14
N ARG A 338 -37.05 -54.57 -34.83
CA ARG A 338 -37.82 -55.73 -34.33
C ARG A 338 -39.32 -55.66 -34.64
N LYS A 339 -39.88 -54.47 -34.88
CA LYS A 339 -41.28 -54.29 -35.27
C LYS A 339 -41.53 -54.48 -36.76
N VAL A 340 -40.49 -54.51 -37.61
CA VAL A 340 -40.64 -54.82 -39.04
C VAL A 340 -40.95 -56.33 -39.19
N PRO A 341 -42.10 -56.73 -39.76
CA PRO A 341 -42.43 -58.14 -39.92
C PRO A 341 -41.44 -58.81 -40.87
N ARG A 342 -40.91 -59.96 -40.46
CA ARG A 342 -40.06 -60.80 -41.31
C ARG A 342 -40.91 -61.27 -42.50
N PRO A 343 -40.51 -61.01 -43.78
CA PRO A 343 -41.30 -61.48 -44.91
C PRO A 343 -41.43 -63.01 -44.86
N PRO A 344 -42.61 -63.58 -45.17
CA PRO A 344 -42.92 -65.00 -44.94
C PRO A 344 -42.08 -65.99 -45.76
N TRP A 345 -41.25 -65.51 -46.68
CA TRP A 345 -40.39 -66.33 -47.54
C TRP A 345 -38.89 -66.22 -47.19
N ALA A 346 -38.50 -65.47 -46.15
CA ALA A 346 -37.10 -65.29 -45.80
C ALA A 346 -36.54 -66.53 -45.04
N PRO A 347 -35.45 -67.17 -45.51
CA PRO A 347 -34.85 -68.30 -44.80
C PRO A 347 -34.31 -67.88 -43.43
N ALA A 348 -34.28 -68.83 -42.48
CA ALA A 348 -33.60 -68.64 -41.20
C ALA A 348 -32.12 -68.28 -41.45
N SER A 349 -31.65 -67.17 -40.90
CA SER A 349 -30.27 -66.73 -41.11
C SER A 349 -29.31 -67.77 -40.51
N PRO A 350 -28.34 -68.30 -41.26
CA PRO A 350 -27.44 -69.36 -40.78
C PRO A 350 -26.58 -68.94 -39.57
N ASP A 351 -26.48 -67.64 -39.30
CA ASP A 351 -25.59 -67.07 -38.29
C ASP A 351 -26.31 -66.58 -37.02
N GLU A 352 -27.63 -66.77 -36.91
CA GLU A 352 -28.41 -66.42 -35.71
C GLU A 352 -27.88 -67.08 -34.41
N PRO A 353 -27.46 -68.36 -34.40
CA PRO A 353 -26.85 -68.99 -33.23
C PRO A 353 -25.48 -68.39 -32.87
N LYS A 354 -24.68 -67.99 -33.87
CA LYS A 354 -23.35 -67.39 -33.67
C LYS A 354 -23.47 -65.97 -33.13
N LEU A 355 -24.43 -65.19 -33.63
CA LEU A 355 -24.74 -63.84 -33.15
C LEU A 355 -25.26 -63.86 -31.71
N VAL A 356 -26.13 -64.82 -31.36
CA VAL A 356 -26.60 -65.00 -29.97
C VAL A 356 -25.45 -65.40 -29.05
N THR A 357 -24.53 -66.26 -29.51
CA THR A 357 -23.36 -66.67 -28.74
C THR A 357 -22.38 -65.51 -28.55
N ALA A 358 -22.09 -64.75 -29.61
CA ALA A 358 -21.25 -63.56 -29.56
C ALA A 358 -21.85 -62.47 -28.65
N ALA A 359 -23.16 -62.25 -28.70
CA ALA A 359 -23.85 -61.33 -27.80
C ALA A 359 -23.77 -61.79 -26.34
N ARG A 360 -23.86 -63.10 -26.08
CA ARG A 360 -23.74 -63.68 -24.73
C ARG A 360 -22.32 -63.52 -24.17
N ILE A 361 -21.29 -63.73 -25.01
CA ILE A 361 -19.88 -63.51 -24.67
C ILE A 361 -19.62 -62.02 -24.40
N ALA A 362 -20.11 -61.13 -25.26
CA ALA A 362 -19.97 -59.69 -25.08
C ALA A 362 -20.64 -59.20 -23.78
N ASN A 363 -21.84 -59.70 -23.47
CA ASN A 363 -22.56 -59.34 -22.25
C ASN A 363 -21.88 -59.89 -20.98
N ALA A 364 -21.30 -61.09 -21.04
CA ALA A 364 -20.47 -61.65 -19.96
C ALA A 364 -19.19 -60.83 -19.73
N ALA A 365 -18.51 -60.40 -20.80
CA ALA A 365 -17.33 -59.55 -20.73
C ALA A 365 -17.66 -58.16 -20.17
N LEU A 366 -18.78 -57.55 -20.59
CA LEU A 366 -19.24 -56.25 -20.08
C LEU A 366 -19.57 -56.30 -18.58
N ARG A 367 -20.26 -57.36 -18.12
CA ARG A 367 -20.56 -57.58 -16.70
C ARG A 367 -19.30 -57.79 -15.86
N SER A 368 -18.28 -58.48 -16.39
CA SER A 368 -17.00 -58.63 -15.67
C SER A 368 -16.27 -57.31 -15.47
N ARG A 369 -16.39 -56.37 -16.42
CA ARG A 369 -15.77 -55.03 -16.35
C ARG A 369 -16.55 -54.07 -15.45
N LEU A 370 -17.87 -54.16 -15.41
CA LEU A 370 -18.74 -53.34 -14.56
C LEU A 370 -18.84 -53.87 -13.11
N GLY A 371 -18.64 -55.17 -12.90
CA GLY A 371 -18.70 -55.82 -11.57
C GLY A 371 -17.41 -55.74 -10.74
N GLY A 372 -16.32 -55.16 -11.26
CA GLY A 372 -15.04 -55.02 -10.56
C GLY A 372 -14.94 -53.84 -9.60
N GLY A 373 -16.03 -53.11 -9.34
CA GLY A 373 -16.01 -51.80 -8.68
C GLY A 373 -17.00 -51.58 -7.54
N SER A 374 -17.45 -52.62 -6.82
CA SER A 374 -18.14 -52.43 -5.52
C SER A 374 -18.33 -53.73 -4.70
N SER A 375 -17.35 -54.04 -3.83
CA SER A 375 -17.63 -54.71 -2.54
C SER A 375 -16.45 -54.57 -1.57
N GLY A 376 -16.62 -53.68 -0.59
CA GLY A 376 -15.80 -53.54 0.60
C GLY A 376 -16.40 -52.49 1.54
N SER A 377 -17.46 -52.84 2.29
CA SER A 377 -18.02 -51.95 3.33
C SER A 377 -18.57 -52.71 4.56
N GLY A 378 -17.99 -52.41 5.75
CA GLY A 378 -18.53 -52.47 7.14
C GLY A 378 -18.94 -53.84 7.71
N GLY A 379 -18.84 -54.23 9.00
CA GLY A 379 -18.61 -53.67 10.36
C GLY A 379 -18.80 -54.88 11.34
N SER A 380 -18.43 -54.96 12.63
CA SER A 380 -18.57 -54.04 13.77
C SER A 380 -17.95 -54.63 15.05
N GLY A 381 -17.51 -53.77 15.99
CA GLY A 381 -17.28 -54.08 17.40
C GLY A 381 -16.91 -52.82 18.21
N ALA A 382 -17.88 -52.29 18.97
CA ALA A 382 -17.69 -51.21 19.96
C ALA A 382 -17.44 -51.83 21.36
N PRO A 383 -16.97 -51.10 22.42
CA PRO A 383 -17.74 -50.00 23.02
C PRO A 383 -16.96 -48.81 23.69
N SER A 384 -17.78 -47.82 24.08
CA SER A 384 -17.72 -46.83 25.19
C SER A 384 -16.80 -45.59 25.16
N ALA A 385 -17.48 -44.45 24.95
CA ALA A 385 -17.52 -43.21 25.77
C ALA A 385 -16.22 -42.59 26.32
N ALA A 386 -15.87 -41.38 25.85
CA ALA A 386 -15.66 -40.18 26.67
C ALA A 386 -15.44 -38.91 25.81
N SER A 387 -16.21 -37.88 26.18
CA SER A 387 -16.13 -36.42 25.94
C SER A 387 -14.87 -35.78 25.32
N SER A 388 -15.06 -34.90 24.31
CA SER A 388 -14.41 -33.56 24.18
C SER A 388 -14.81 -32.81 22.89
N PRO A 389 -14.64 -31.47 22.81
CA PRO A 389 -15.73 -30.56 22.45
C PRO A 389 -15.73 -30.04 21.02
N ALA A 390 -16.88 -29.44 20.68
CA ALA A 390 -17.20 -28.74 19.45
C ALA A 390 -16.13 -27.72 19.01
N SER A 391 -15.64 -27.88 17.77
CA SER A 391 -14.98 -26.79 17.04
C SER A 391 -16.00 -26.13 16.12
N ARG A 392 -16.27 -24.86 16.42
CA ARG A 392 -17.11 -23.97 15.62
C ARG A 392 -16.46 -23.73 14.26
N VAL A 393 -17.30 -23.79 13.23
CA VAL A 393 -17.03 -23.28 11.90
C VAL A 393 -16.73 -21.78 12.00
N GLY A 394 -15.45 -21.43 11.90
CA GLY A 394 -15.00 -20.04 11.73
C GLY A 394 -14.95 -19.73 10.24
N GLY A 395 -15.92 -18.96 9.76
CA GLY A 395 -15.87 -18.38 8.43
C GLY A 395 -14.61 -17.53 8.27
N ALA A 396 -13.86 -17.76 7.20
CA ALA A 396 -12.73 -16.94 6.84
C ALA A 396 -13.24 -15.54 6.45
N VAL A 397 -13.13 -14.60 7.38
CA VAL A 397 -13.26 -13.16 7.11
C VAL A 397 -12.00 -12.74 6.39
N VAL A 398 -12.14 -12.44 5.10
CA VAL A 398 -11.15 -11.67 4.35
C VAL A 398 -11.14 -10.27 4.95
N ALA A 399 -10.14 -9.98 5.78
CA ALA A 399 -9.88 -8.63 6.25
C ALA A 399 -9.44 -7.78 5.05
N ARG A 400 -10.37 -6.96 4.53
CA ARG A 400 -10.02 -5.81 3.69
C ARG A 400 -9.18 -4.88 4.55
N LEU A 401 -7.91 -4.71 4.18
CA LEU A 401 -7.14 -3.55 4.59
C LEU A 401 -7.88 -2.31 4.09
N GLY A 402 -8.02 -1.33 4.98
CA GLY A 402 -8.82 -0.12 4.78
C GLY A 402 -8.44 0.61 3.50
N SER A 403 -9.38 0.60 2.56
CA SER A 403 -9.42 1.47 1.41
C SER A 403 -9.85 2.87 1.86
N GLY A 404 -8.89 3.75 2.13
CA GLY A 404 -9.08 5.18 1.94
C GLY A 404 -8.67 5.49 0.50
N LEU A 405 -9.54 6.15 -0.27
CA LEU A 405 -9.48 6.39 -1.72
C LEU A 405 -10.13 5.30 -2.57
N THR A 406 -11.45 5.42 -2.71
CA THR A 406 -12.12 5.11 -3.98
C THR A 406 -13.28 6.08 -4.16
N ARG A 407 -13.21 6.90 -5.21
CA ARG A 407 -14.24 7.06 -6.26
C ARG A 407 -13.85 8.19 -7.22
N LEU A 408 -13.49 7.82 -8.44
CA LEU A 408 -13.81 8.58 -9.65
C LEU A 408 -13.54 7.70 -10.87
N ALA A 409 -14.60 7.02 -11.34
CA ALA A 409 -14.78 6.61 -12.72
C ALA A 409 -16.18 5.98 -12.87
N ASP A 410 -17.22 6.81 -12.95
CA ASP A 410 -18.48 6.39 -13.58
C ASP A 410 -18.47 6.88 -15.03
N HIS A 411 -18.24 5.94 -15.94
CA HIS A 411 -18.55 6.11 -17.35
C HIS A 411 -20.06 5.99 -17.56
N GLY A 412 -20.75 7.13 -17.58
CA GLY A 412 -22.11 7.25 -18.07
C GLY A 412 -22.15 7.22 -19.59
N SER A 413 -22.50 6.05 -20.14
CA SER A 413 -23.02 5.90 -21.50
C SER A 413 -24.32 6.72 -21.65
N GLY A 414 -24.25 7.84 -22.37
CA GLY A 414 -25.38 8.69 -22.71
C GLY A 414 -25.43 8.98 -24.21
N ASN A 415 -26.33 8.27 -24.90
CA ASN A 415 -26.79 8.52 -26.26
C ASN A 415 -26.93 10.01 -26.59
N ASN A 416 -26.35 10.49 -27.68
CA ASN A 416 -26.87 11.68 -28.35
C ASN A 416 -26.90 11.49 -29.87
N ARG A 417 -28.12 11.43 -30.42
CA ARG A 417 -28.42 11.57 -31.84
C ARG A 417 -28.58 13.07 -32.17
N PRO A 418 -28.34 13.48 -33.43
CA PRO A 418 -28.32 14.88 -33.81
C PRO A 418 -29.73 15.39 -34.11
N ALA A 419 -30.02 16.65 -33.75
CA ALA A 419 -31.19 17.37 -34.21
C ALA A 419 -30.75 18.47 -35.19
N ALA A 420 -31.19 18.33 -36.44
CA ALA A 420 -31.06 19.32 -37.48
C ALA A 420 -32.26 20.30 -37.46
N GLY A 421 -31.95 21.59 -37.56
CA GLY A 421 -32.62 22.59 -38.40
C GLY A 421 -34.06 23.02 -38.08
N ARG A 422 -34.26 24.34 -37.89
CA ARG A 422 -35.07 25.18 -38.79
C ARG A 422 -35.07 26.69 -38.42
N THR A 423 -34.69 27.49 -39.42
CA THR A 423 -35.25 28.79 -39.89
C THR A 423 -35.30 30.02 -38.97
N GLY A 424 -34.66 31.12 -39.42
CA GLY A 424 -34.77 32.51 -38.93
C GLY A 424 -36.10 33.21 -39.31
N PRO A 425 -36.19 34.56 -39.48
CA PRO A 425 -35.10 35.51 -39.82
C PRO A 425 -35.13 36.92 -39.15
N ALA A 426 -34.09 37.70 -39.50
CA ALA A 426 -34.07 39.14 -39.84
C ALA A 426 -33.75 40.24 -38.80
N GLY A 427 -32.81 41.12 -39.22
CA GLY A 427 -32.59 42.52 -38.79
C GLY A 427 -31.44 42.70 -37.80
N SER A 428 -30.50 43.65 -37.88
CA SER A 428 -30.09 44.67 -38.87
C SER A 428 -28.91 45.45 -38.24
N ALA A 429 -27.93 45.88 -39.05
CA ALA A 429 -26.92 46.94 -38.80
C ALA A 429 -25.91 46.73 -37.64
N GLY A 430 -24.65 47.13 -37.71
CA GLY A 430 -23.81 47.81 -38.70
C GLY A 430 -22.43 48.08 -38.07
N SER A 431 -21.40 48.27 -38.92
CA SER A 431 -20.09 48.96 -38.68
C SER A 431 -19.22 48.54 -37.46
N ALA A 432 -17.99 48.05 -37.66
CA ALA A 432 -16.74 48.84 -37.82
C ALA A 432 -16.43 49.71 -36.59
N ASP A 433 -15.23 49.83 -36.04
CA ASP A 433 -13.87 49.37 -36.30
C ASP A 433 -13.07 49.78 -35.03
N ALA A 434 -11.92 49.14 -34.82
CA ALA A 434 -10.70 49.67 -34.21
C ALA A 434 -10.60 50.04 -32.69
N GLU A 435 -9.45 49.62 -32.16
CA GLU A 435 -8.66 50.19 -31.05
C GLU A 435 -9.20 50.05 -29.61
N HIS A 436 -8.72 49.04 -28.87
CA HIS A 436 -7.47 49.17 -28.10
C HIS A 436 -6.86 47.81 -27.70
#